data_AF-A0A7G7MSV9-F1
#
_entry.id   AF-A0A7G7MSV9-F1
#
_cell.length_a   1.000
_cell.length_b   1.000
_cell.length_c   1.000
_cell.angle_alpha   90.00
_cell.angle_beta   90.00
_cell.angle_gamma   90.00
#
_symmetry.space_group_name_H-M   'P 1'
#
loop_
_entity.id
_entity.type
_entity.pdbx_description
1 polymer ?
#
loop_
_entity_poly.entity_id
_entity_poly.type
_entity_poly.pdbx_seq_one_letter_code
_entity_poly.pdbx_strand_id
1 'polypeptide(L)'
;MVSFHPREGFVAGSVRGLGTDRTNGRGTVAESENGGCVRTARCRRGATTDGPDDPIGSARCAVRRERSQERRSSRPAGVQGARCGQRANPLPVTPDVATVYDWCGGHAALLRLTEVLTDPVLEPVFRHMSPDHREHVARWLGEVFGGPPDYTDHLGGYPAMLAHHIGLAVTEEQRSRWAALIAGSADEAGLPDDPEFRSALVAYVEWGTRIARANSAPDAAPPPDLPAPRWGWGEAPPYTG
;
A
#
# COMPACT_ATOMS: atom_id res chain seq x y z
N MET A 1 -12.06 -34.75 -41.50
CA MET A 1 -11.17 -34.16 -42.54
C MET A 1 -11.71 -32.76 -42.80
N VAL A 2 -11.11 -31.74 -42.18
CA VAL A 2 -11.67 -30.36 -42.16
C VAL A 2 -10.91 -29.50 -43.16
N SER A 3 -11.61 -29.01 -44.17
CA SER A 3 -11.02 -28.15 -45.21
C SER A 3 -11.12 -26.68 -44.83
N PHE A 4 -9.98 -26.00 -44.79
CA PHE A 4 -9.89 -24.54 -44.78
C PHE A 4 -10.20 -23.97 -46.18
N HIS A 5 -10.75 -22.76 -46.23
CA HIS A 5 -10.71 -21.87 -47.39
C HIS A 5 -10.49 -20.42 -46.90
N PRO A 6 -9.53 -19.66 -47.48
CA PRO A 6 -9.27 -18.27 -47.09
C PRO A 6 -10.10 -17.28 -47.93
N ARG A 7 -10.19 -16.03 -47.45
CA ARG A 7 -10.52 -14.86 -48.29
C ARG A 7 -9.66 -13.65 -47.93
N GLU A 8 -8.73 -13.34 -48.82
CA GLU A 8 -8.33 -11.96 -49.13
C GLU A 8 -9.51 -11.28 -49.87
N GLY A 9 -9.66 -9.96 -49.99
CA GLY A 9 -8.87 -8.80 -49.56
C GLY A 9 -9.25 -7.62 -50.47
N PHE A 10 -9.40 -6.39 -49.96
CA PHE A 10 -9.53 -5.20 -50.81
C PHE A 10 -9.02 -3.93 -50.10
N VAL A 11 -8.56 -2.95 -50.88
CA VAL A 11 -7.62 -1.91 -50.46
C VAL A 11 -8.11 -0.49 -50.79
N ALA A 12 -7.90 0.42 -49.84
CA ALA A 12 -7.76 1.89 -49.91
C ALA A 12 -8.74 2.77 -50.73
N GLY A 13 -9.20 3.83 -50.06
CA GLY A 13 -9.67 5.08 -50.67
C GLY A 13 -9.40 6.24 -49.71
N SER A 14 -8.65 7.25 -50.15
CA SER A 14 -8.29 8.45 -49.35
C SER A 14 -9.08 9.67 -49.82
N VAL A 15 -9.17 10.71 -48.97
CA VAL A 15 -8.98 12.16 -49.27
C VAL A 15 -9.80 13.09 -48.35
N ARG A 16 -9.06 13.85 -47.53
CA ARG A 16 -9.25 15.26 -47.07
C ARG A 16 -10.66 15.84 -46.80
N GLY A 17 -10.79 16.51 -45.65
CA GLY A 17 -11.78 17.57 -45.41
C GLY A 17 -11.42 18.43 -44.19
N LEU A 18 -11.01 19.69 -44.41
CA LEU A 18 -10.80 20.68 -43.36
C LEU A 18 -12.14 21.27 -42.93
N GLY A 19 -12.35 21.47 -41.63
CA GLY A 19 -13.56 22.07 -41.08
C GLY A 19 -13.30 22.71 -39.71
N THR A 20 -12.87 23.97 -39.71
CA THR A 20 -12.79 24.78 -38.49
C THR A 20 -14.16 25.33 -38.14
N ASP A 21 -14.59 25.20 -36.89
CA ASP A 21 -15.58 26.13 -36.33
C ASP A 21 -15.10 26.67 -34.97
N ARG A 22 -15.28 27.98 -34.80
CA ARG A 22 -14.90 28.80 -33.66
C ARG A 22 -16.06 29.75 -33.38
N THR A 23 -17.01 29.31 -32.56
CA THR A 23 -18.00 30.18 -31.92
C THR A 23 -18.24 29.65 -30.50
N ASN A 24 -18.50 30.41 -29.44
CA ASN A 24 -18.47 31.84 -29.15
C ASN A 24 -18.87 31.92 -27.65
N GLY A 25 -17.90 31.72 -26.75
CA GLY A 25 -18.16 31.64 -25.31
C GLY A 25 -18.20 33.02 -24.64
N ARG A 26 -19.35 33.69 -24.63
CA ARG A 26 -19.58 34.86 -23.76
C ARG A 26 -19.94 34.38 -22.35
N GLY A 27 -18.94 34.29 -21.47
CA GLY A 27 -19.12 34.09 -20.03
C GLY A 27 -19.12 35.42 -19.29
N THR A 28 -20.23 35.77 -18.64
CA THR A 28 -20.38 36.99 -17.83
C THR A 28 -19.60 36.89 -16.53
N VAL A 29 -18.90 37.95 -16.15
CA VAL A 29 -18.32 38.10 -14.80
C VAL A 29 -19.46 38.30 -13.81
N ALA A 30 -19.54 37.43 -12.80
CA ALA A 30 -20.46 37.61 -11.68
C ALA A 30 -19.75 38.41 -10.57
N GLU A 31 -20.24 39.62 -10.32
CA GLU A 31 -19.87 40.40 -9.14
C GLU A 31 -20.41 39.72 -7.87
N SER A 32 -19.60 39.70 -6.81
CA SER A 32 -20.02 39.31 -5.47
C SER A 32 -19.43 40.30 -4.48
N GLU A 33 -20.25 41.26 -4.08
CA GLU A 33 -19.94 42.21 -3.00
C GLU A 33 -20.71 41.87 -1.72
N ASN A 34 -20.14 42.33 -0.60
CA ASN A 34 -20.59 42.16 0.79
C ASN A 34 -20.28 40.79 1.42
N GLY A 35 -19.65 40.69 2.60
CA GLY A 35 -19.16 41.74 3.50
C GLY A 35 -19.32 41.31 4.95
N GLY A 36 -18.23 41.14 5.70
CA GLY A 36 -18.30 40.55 7.05
C GLY A 36 -16.98 40.47 7.82
N CYS A 37 -16.38 41.63 8.13
CA CYS A 37 -15.38 41.77 9.20
C CYS A 37 -16.09 41.49 10.56
N VAL A 38 -15.51 41.14 11.72
CA VAL A 38 -14.27 41.52 12.45
C VAL A 38 -14.04 40.35 13.47
N ARG A 39 -12.88 40.00 14.04
CA ARG A 39 -11.69 40.75 14.50
C ARG A 39 -10.45 39.85 14.55
N THR A 40 -9.26 40.45 14.43
CA THR A 40 -7.99 39.94 14.97
C THR A 40 -7.41 40.98 15.95
N ALA A 41 -6.88 40.55 17.10
CA ALA A 41 -6.31 41.46 18.08
C ALA A 41 -4.87 41.84 17.68
N ARG A 42 -4.60 43.15 17.52
CA ARG A 42 -3.28 43.70 17.20
C ARG A 42 -2.69 44.41 18.41
N CYS A 43 -1.70 43.80 19.07
CA CYS A 43 -0.80 44.52 19.97
C CYS A 43 0.23 45.34 19.17
N ARG A 44 0.66 46.50 19.71
CA ARG A 44 1.52 47.46 19.01
C ARG A 44 3.00 47.29 19.39
N ARG A 45 3.83 47.15 18.34
CA ARG A 45 5.21 47.63 18.15
C ARG A 45 6.06 48.02 19.38
N GLY A 46 7.22 47.36 19.47
CA GLY A 46 8.52 47.99 19.78
C GLY A 46 9.52 47.63 18.68
N ALA A 47 10.38 48.57 18.27
CA ALA A 47 11.58 48.32 17.44
C ALA A 47 12.81 48.25 18.39
N THR A 48 14.01 47.77 18.04
CA THR A 48 14.81 47.99 16.82
C THR A 48 15.92 46.93 16.61
N THR A 49 16.51 46.94 15.40
CA THR A 49 17.91 46.57 15.00
C THR A 49 18.39 45.12 14.94
N ASP A 50 19.10 44.84 13.84
CA ASP A 50 19.72 43.59 13.37
C ASP A 50 21.03 43.18 14.09
N GLY A 51 21.45 41.91 13.94
CA GLY A 51 22.79 41.40 14.26
C GLY A 51 22.85 39.86 14.39
N PRO A 52 23.78 39.12 13.72
CA PRO A 52 23.64 37.66 13.55
C PRO A 52 24.68 36.76 14.29
N ASP A 53 24.47 35.44 14.13
CA ASP A 53 25.40 34.28 14.20
C ASP A 53 25.82 33.61 15.54
N ASP A 54 25.39 32.33 15.66
CA ASP A 54 26.09 31.13 16.19
C ASP A 54 26.50 30.96 17.69
N PRO A 55 26.74 29.71 18.18
CA PRO A 55 26.06 28.43 17.89
C PRO A 55 25.82 27.54 19.15
N ILE A 56 25.34 26.31 18.93
CA ILE A 56 25.02 25.27 19.93
C ILE A 56 26.27 24.78 20.70
N GLY A 57 26.19 24.71 22.05
CA GLY A 57 27.24 24.16 22.92
C GLY A 57 26.76 23.05 23.87
N SER A 58 27.38 21.86 23.81
CA SER A 58 26.96 20.69 24.61
C SER A 58 27.35 20.81 26.09
N ALA A 59 26.40 20.64 27.01
CA ALA A 59 26.66 20.52 28.44
C ALA A 59 26.69 19.04 28.90
N ARG A 60 27.89 18.48 29.08
CA ARG A 60 28.07 17.16 29.72
C ARG A 60 28.06 17.33 31.25
N CYS A 61 26.98 16.93 31.92
CA CYS A 61 26.96 16.91 33.38
C CYS A 61 27.79 15.75 33.94
N ALA A 62 28.80 16.08 34.74
CA ALA A 62 29.67 15.11 35.40
C ALA A 62 28.99 14.46 36.61
N VAL A 63 29.16 13.14 36.75
CA VAL A 63 28.69 12.37 37.91
C VAL A 63 29.60 12.65 39.12
N ARG A 64 29.05 13.21 40.20
CA ARG A 64 29.72 13.27 41.50
C ARG A 64 28.98 12.37 42.50
N ARG A 65 29.63 11.30 42.93
CA ARG A 65 29.12 10.37 43.94
C ARG A 65 29.34 10.95 45.35
N GLU A 66 28.30 10.98 46.17
CA GLU A 66 28.43 11.18 47.62
C GLU A 66 27.80 10.03 48.39
N ARG A 67 28.32 9.78 49.59
CA ARG A 67 28.29 8.48 50.26
C ARG A 67 27.45 8.52 51.53
N SER A 68 26.44 7.65 51.56
CA SER A 68 25.84 6.99 52.74
C SER A 68 25.85 7.73 54.09
N GLN A 69 24.66 8.09 54.58
CA GLN A 69 24.36 8.02 56.02
C GLN A 69 22.97 7.46 56.28
N GLU A 70 22.88 6.64 57.33
CA GLU A 70 21.81 5.67 57.57
C GLU A 70 20.92 6.13 58.74
N ARG A 71 19.59 6.19 58.55
CA ARG A 71 18.63 6.47 59.63
C ARG A 71 17.38 5.59 59.57
N ARG A 72 17.36 4.61 60.47
CA ARG A 72 16.22 3.95 61.15
C ARG A 72 14.81 4.06 60.53
N SER A 73 14.35 2.90 60.05
CA SER A 73 13.16 2.19 60.57
C SER A 73 11.89 2.99 60.91
N SER A 74 10.89 2.91 60.02
CA SER A 74 9.53 2.52 60.41
C SER A 74 8.78 1.89 59.22
N ARG A 75 8.14 0.73 59.46
CA ARG A 75 7.27 0.03 58.50
C ARG A 75 5.81 0.26 58.91
N PRO A 76 4.94 0.80 58.04
CA PRO A 76 3.52 0.48 58.05
C PRO A 76 3.24 -0.69 57.09
N ALA A 77 2.17 -1.42 57.35
CA ALA A 77 1.77 -2.60 56.58
C ALA A 77 0.80 -2.25 55.44
N GLY A 78 0.78 -3.09 54.40
CA GLY A 78 -0.45 -3.37 53.65
C GLY A 78 -0.95 -2.30 52.66
N VAL A 79 -0.26 -2.17 51.52
CA VAL A 79 -0.97 -1.91 50.25
C VAL A 79 -0.67 -3.09 49.34
N GLN A 80 -1.69 -3.90 49.04
CA GLN A 80 -1.58 -4.95 48.03
C GLN A 80 -1.50 -4.27 46.67
N GLY A 81 -0.28 -4.15 46.13
CA GLY A 81 -0.07 -3.62 44.79
C GLY A 81 -0.87 -4.43 43.79
N ALA A 82 -1.79 -3.78 43.07
CA ALA A 82 -2.53 -4.39 41.98
C ALA A 82 -1.53 -4.99 41.00
N ARG A 83 -1.64 -6.29 40.72
CA ARG A 83 -0.74 -6.97 39.79
C ARG A 83 -1.00 -6.43 38.39
N CYS A 84 -0.14 -5.55 37.90
CA CYS A 84 -0.08 -5.23 36.47
C CYS A 84 0.41 -6.48 35.73
N GLY A 85 -0.55 -7.34 35.40
CA GLY A 85 -0.36 -8.68 34.89
C GLY A 85 -1.57 -9.12 34.08
N GLN A 86 -2.21 -8.17 33.40
CA GLN A 86 -3.17 -8.48 32.35
C GLN A 86 -2.36 -8.89 31.12
N ARG A 87 -2.31 -10.19 30.86
CA ARG A 87 -2.00 -10.68 29.52
C ARG A 87 -3.04 -10.06 28.59
N ALA A 88 -2.61 -9.30 27.59
CA ALA A 88 -3.49 -8.95 26.49
C ALA A 88 -3.95 -10.27 25.88
N ASN A 89 -5.23 -10.60 26.07
CA ASN A 89 -5.81 -11.77 25.44
C ASN A 89 -5.90 -11.43 23.94
N PRO A 90 -5.33 -12.22 23.02
CA PRO A 90 -5.55 -12.01 21.60
C PRO A 90 -7.07 -11.98 21.36
N LEU A 91 -7.55 -11.04 20.54
CA LEU A 91 -8.96 -11.03 20.18
C LEU A 91 -9.28 -12.40 19.54
N PRO A 92 -10.36 -13.08 19.97
CA PRO A 92 -10.70 -14.37 19.41
C PRO A 92 -11.03 -14.19 17.93
N VAL A 93 -10.20 -14.76 17.05
CA VAL A 93 -10.54 -14.91 15.63
C VAL A 93 -11.69 -15.90 15.56
N THR A 94 -12.92 -15.39 15.47
CA THR A 94 -14.13 -16.22 15.43
C THR A 94 -14.25 -16.89 14.06
N PRO A 95 -14.56 -18.21 14.00
CA PRO A 95 -14.67 -18.95 12.73
C PRO A 95 -15.89 -18.57 11.86
N ASP A 96 -16.63 -17.53 12.22
CA ASP A 96 -17.76 -16.96 11.46
C ASP A 96 -17.35 -15.83 10.49
N VAL A 97 -16.10 -15.35 10.53
CA VAL A 97 -15.64 -14.30 9.60
C VAL A 97 -15.24 -14.94 8.27
N ALA A 98 -15.86 -14.48 7.19
CA ALA A 98 -15.56 -14.90 5.82
C ALA A 98 -14.07 -14.67 5.46
N THR A 99 -13.54 -15.37 4.45
CA THR A 99 -12.17 -15.10 3.99
C THR A 99 -12.08 -13.71 3.36
N VAL A 100 -10.88 -13.13 3.27
CA VAL A 100 -10.64 -11.85 2.57
C VAL A 100 -11.03 -12.00 1.08
N TYR A 101 -10.84 -13.19 0.52
CA TYR A 101 -11.28 -13.55 -0.82
C TYR A 101 -12.81 -13.51 -0.96
N ASP A 102 -13.56 -14.18 -0.08
CA ASP A 102 -15.03 -14.23 -0.15
C ASP A 102 -15.64 -12.84 0.07
N TRP A 103 -15.13 -12.08 1.05
CA TRP A 103 -15.61 -10.74 1.38
C TRP A 103 -15.41 -9.74 0.25
N CYS A 104 -14.29 -9.81 -0.47
CA CYS A 104 -14.01 -8.87 -1.55
C CYS A 104 -14.78 -9.16 -2.84
N GLY A 105 -15.55 -10.26 -2.90
CA GLY A 105 -16.28 -10.69 -4.10
C GLY A 105 -15.52 -11.68 -4.98
N GLY A 106 -14.48 -12.32 -4.44
CA GLY A 106 -13.73 -13.40 -5.07
C GLY A 106 -12.98 -13.01 -6.35
N HIS A 107 -12.69 -14.02 -7.18
CA HIS A 107 -11.85 -13.88 -8.37
C HIS A 107 -12.33 -12.77 -9.33
N ALA A 108 -13.64 -12.64 -9.54
CA ALA A 108 -14.20 -11.62 -10.42
C ALA A 108 -13.93 -10.18 -9.95
N ALA A 109 -13.74 -9.97 -8.64
CA ALA A 109 -13.40 -8.66 -8.08
C ALA A 109 -11.88 -8.39 -8.13
N LEU A 110 -11.06 -9.40 -7.84
CA LEU A 110 -9.61 -9.34 -7.98
C LEU A 110 -9.17 -9.19 -9.44
N LEU A 111 -9.91 -9.75 -10.40
CA LEU A 111 -9.64 -9.55 -11.83
C LEU A 111 -9.80 -8.07 -12.21
N ARG A 112 -10.90 -7.40 -11.82
CA ARG A 112 -11.12 -5.96 -12.05
C ARG A 112 -10.01 -5.10 -11.43
N LEU A 113 -9.55 -5.45 -10.21
CA LEU A 113 -8.42 -4.77 -9.56
C LEU A 113 -7.14 -4.77 -10.43
N THR A 114 -6.90 -5.85 -11.19
CA THR A 114 -5.71 -5.98 -12.04
C THR A 114 -5.83 -5.34 -13.43
N GLU A 115 -7.00 -4.81 -13.82
CA GLU A 115 -7.18 -4.20 -15.15
C GLU A 115 -6.44 -2.86 -15.30
N VAL A 116 -6.28 -2.11 -14.20
CA VAL A 116 -5.89 -0.68 -14.18
C VAL A 116 -4.37 -0.44 -14.35
N LEU A 117 -3.56 -1.50 -14.53
CA LEU A 117 -2.08 -1.47 -14.46
C LEU A 117 -1.37 -0.85 -15.69
N THR A 118 -1.64 0.42 -16.02
CA THR A 118 -0.89 1.18 -17.03
C THR A 118 -0.17 2.36 -16.38
N ASP A 119 1.16 2.26 -16.22
CA ASP A 119 1.95 3.30 -15.56
C ASP A 119 3.36 3.45 -16.18
N PRO A 120 3.86 4.69 -16.43
CA PRO A 120 5.18 4.91 -17.06
C PRO A 120 6.38 4.42 -16.25
N VAL A 121 6.32 4.40 -14.92
CA VAL A 121 7.41 3.91 -14.05
C VAL A 121 7.49 2.38 -14.12
N LEU A 122 6.33 1.73 -14.31
CA LEU A 122 6.18 0.28 -14.33
C LEU A 122 6.30 -0.34 -15.73
N GLU A 123 6.14 0.43 -16.82
CA GLU A 123 6.30 -0.09 -18.20
C GLU A 123 7.56 -0.94 -18.39
N PRO A 124 8.76 -0.53 -17.94
CA PRO A 124 9.98 -1.33 -18.19
C PRO A 124 9.93 -2.74 -17.58
N VAL A 125 9.19 -2.91 -16.48
CA VAL A 125 9.00 -4.21 -15.80
C VAL A 125 7.96 -5.06 -16.53
N PHE A 126 6.86 -4.45 -16.99
CA PHE A 126 5.71 -5.17 -17.55
C PHE A 126 5.69 -5.26 -19.09
N ARG A 127 6.57 -4.57 -19.82
CA ARG A 127 6.52 -4.51 -21.30
C ARG A 127 6.61 -5.85 -22.04
N HIS A 128 7.06 -6.90 -21.36
CA HIS A 128 7.19 -8.26 -21.88
C HIS A 128 6.30 -9.27 -21.13
N MET A 129 5.34 -8.81 -20.33
CA MET A 129 4.40 -9.69 -19.63
C MET A 129 3.48 -10.45 -20.60
N SER A 130 3.02 -11.64 -20.19
CA SER A 130 1.96 -12.36 -20.90
C SER A 130 0.67 -11.52 -20.96
N PRO A 131 -0.16 -11.60 -22.02
CA PRO A 131 -1.52 -11.05 -21.98
C PRO A 131 -2.34 -11.60 -20.78
N ASP A 132 -2.05 -12.83 -20.36
CA ASP A 132 -2.73 -13.50 -19.23
C ASP A 132 -2.20 -13.06 -17.85
N HIS A 133 -1.21 -12.17 -17.78
CA HIS A 133 -0.58 -11.75 -16.53
C HIS A 133 -1.60 -11.22 -15.50
N ARG A 134 -2.65 -10.52 -15.95
CA ARG A 134 -3.73 -10.01 -15.08
C ARG A 134 -4.49 -11.13 -14.39
N GLU A 135 -4.93 -12.12 -15.16
CA GLU A 135 -5.58 -13.35 -14.67
C GLU A 135 -4.66 -14.10 -13.69
N HIS A 136 -3.37 -14.20 -14.01
CA HIS A 136 -2.39 -14.86 -13.13
C HIS A 136 -2.24 -14.12 -11.79
N VAL A 137 -2.17 -12.78 -11.79
CA VAL A 137 -2.13 -11.98 -10.56
C VAL A 137 -3.44 -12.11 -9.77
N ALA A 138 -4.60 -12.08 -10.44
CA ALA A 138 -5.90 -12.23 -9.79
C ALA A 138 -6.05 -13.59 -9.08
N ARG A 139 -5.59 -14.69 -9.71
CA ARG A 139 -5.56 -16.02 -9.09
C ARG A 139 -4.57 -16.11 -7.93
N TRP A 140 -3.38 -15.51 -8.07
CA TRP A 140 -2.40 -15.47 -6.98
C TRP A 140 -2.95 -14.74 -5.76
N LEU A 141 -3.51 -13.55 -5.95
CA LEU A 141 -4.18 -12.80 -4.87
C LEU A 141 -5.35 -13.60 -4.28
N GLY A 142 -6.11 -14.31 -5.12
CA GLY A 142 -7.26 -15.11 -4.69
C GLY A 142 -6.88 -16.24 -3.76
N GLU A 143 -5.89 -17.05 -4.14
CA GLU A 143 -5.35 -18.12 -3.30
C GLU A 143 -4.78 -17.55 -1.99
N VAL A 144 -4.02 -16.45 -2.06
CA VAL A 144 -3.41 -15.85 -0.88
C VAL A 144 -4.45 -15.32 0.11
N PHE A 145 -5.52 -14.70 -0.36
CA PHE A 145 -6.61 -14.18 0.49
C PHE A 145 -7.59 -15.25 1.01
N GLY A 146 -7.23 -16.53 0.91
CA GLY A 146 -7.98 -17.67 1.46
C GLY A 146 -8.91 -18.37 0.47
N GLY A 147 -8.89 -17.97 -0.80
CA GLY A 147 -9.64 -18.63 -1.87
C GLY A 147 -9.05 -19.99 -2.30
N PRO A 148 -9.64 -20.58 -3.36
CA PRO A 148 -9.18 -21.83 -3.98
C PRO A 148 -7.70 -21.77 -4.41
N PRO A 149 -6.98 -22.90 -4.44
CA PRO A 149 -5.58 -22.97 -4.84
C PRO A 149 -5.36 -22.90 -6.38
N ASP A 150 -6.17 -22.10 -7.09
CA ASP A 150 -6.21 -22.08 -8.56
C ASP A 150 -4.90 -21.62 -9.21
N TYR A 151 -4.05 -20.87 -8.48
CA TYR A 151 -2.72 -20.52 -8.95
C TYR A 151 -1.76 -21.70 -8.77
N THR A 152 -1.76 -22.34 -7.61
CA THR A 152 -0.94 -23.53 -7.36
C THR A 152 -1.28 -24.68 -8.30
N ASP A 153 -2.57 -25.02 -8.43
CA ASP A 153 -3.05 -26.18 -9.20
C ASP A 153 -2.94 -26.02 -10.72
N HIS A 154 -2.91 -24.79 -11.25
CA HIS A 154 -2.92 -24.54 -12.69
C HIS A 154 -1.71 -23.77 -13.24
N LEU A 155 -1.01 -23.00 -12.39
CA LEU A 155 0.10 -22.14 -12.80
C LEU A 155 1.43 -22.53 -12.12
N GLY A 156 1.44 -23.54 -11.25
CA GLY A 156 2.66 -24.10 -10.66
C GLY A 156 3.11 -23.44 -9.35
N GLY A 157 2.24 -22.66 -8.71
CA GLY A 157 2.42 -22.19 -7.33
C GLY A 157 3.58 -21.23 -7.13
N TYR A 158 4.05 -21.13 -5.88
CA TYR A 158 5.14 -20.24 -5.51
C TYR A 158 6.40 -20.36 -6.39
N PRO A 159 6.89 -21.56 -6.80
CA PRO A 159 8.07 -21.65 -7.67
C PRO A 159 7.88 -20.95 -9.02
N ALA A 160 6.70 -21.04 -9.62
CA ALA A 160 6.38 -20.37 -10.88
C ALA A 160 6.22 -18.85 -10.69
N MET A 161 5.52 -18.42 -9.63
CA MET A 161 5.43 -17.00 -9.24
C MET A 161 6.81 -16.39 -9.03
N LEU A 162 7.69 -17.11 -8.30
CA LEU A 162 9.05 -16.70 -8.03
C LEU A 162 9.87 -16.54 -9.31
N ALA A 163 9.79 -17.52 -10.23
CA ALA A 163 10.51 -17.50 -11.50
C ALA A 163 10.18 -16.26 -12.36
N HIS A 164 8.98 -15.70 -12.25
CA HIS A 164 8.62 -14.45 -12.92
C HIS A 164 9.27 -13.20 -12.31
N HIS A 165 9.77 -13.26 -11.07
CA HIS A 165 10.35 -12.12 -10.36
C HIS A 165 11.89 -12.11 -10.34
N ILE A 166 12.55 -13.26 -10.44
CA ILE A 166 14.01 -13.38 -10.42
C ILE A 166 14.65 -12.51 -11.53
N GLY A 167 15.67 -11.74 -11.17
CA GLY A 167 16.48 -10.98 -12.12
C GLY A 167 15.83 -9.73 -12.72
N LEU A 168 14.60 -9.38 -12.34
CA LEU A 168 13.93 -8.15 -12.80
C LEU A 168 14.58 -6.85 -12.27
N ALA A 169 15.39 -6.93 -11.21
CA ALA A 169 16.06 -5.80 -10.56
C ALA A 169 15.11 -4.63 -10.20
N VAL A 170 13.95 -4.95 -9.63
CA VAL A 170 12.88 -3.98 -9.33
C VAL A 170 13.36 -2.88 -8.39
N THR A 171 13.19 -1.63 -8.80
CA THR A 171 13.60 -0.47 -7.99
C THR A 171 12.63 -0.21 -6.83
N GLU A 172 13.05 0.55 -5.83
CA GLU A 172 12.15 0.96 -4.73
C GLU A 172 11.02 1.90 -5.24
N GLU A 173 11.31 2.69 -6.27
CA GLU A 173 10.32 3.53 -6.95
C GLU A 173 9.26 2.68 -7.66
N GLN A 174 9.66 1.66 -8.42
CA GLN A 174 8.74 0.71 -9.06
C GLN A 174 7.91 -0.06 -8.02
N ARG A 175 8.56 -0.56 -6.96
CA ARG A 175 7.89 -1.26 -5.86
C ARG A 175 6.80 -0.40 -5.22
N SER A 176 7.15 0.80 -4.78
CA SER A 176 6.23 1.72 -4.12
C SER A 176 5.13 2.23 -5.06
N ARG A 177 5.44 2.44 -6.35
CA ARG A 177 4.45 2.83 -7.36
C ARG A 177 3.42 1.74 -7.62
N TRP A 178 3.82 0.47 -7.73
CA TRP A 178 2.90 -0.66 -7.88
C TRP A 178 2.00 -0.81 -6.65
N ALA A 179 2.57 -0.71 -5.45
CA ALA A 179 1.80 -0.79 -4.21
C ALA A 179 0.73 0.32 -4.11
N ALA A 180 1.10 1.55 -4.46
CA ALA A 180 0.17 2.68 -4.49
C ALA A 180 -0.92 2.54 -5.55
N LEU A 181 -0.61 1.99 -6.73
CA LEU A 181 -1.58 1.76 -7.79
C LEU A 181 -2.60 0.69 -7.41
N ILE A 182 -2.17 -0.49 -6.93
CA ILE A 182 -3.08 -1.55 -6.48
C ILE A 182 -3.99 -1.04 -5.35
N ALA A 183 -3.45 -0.30 -4.38
CA ALA A 183 -4.27 0.27 -3.30
C ALA A 183 -5.28 1.32 -3.83
N GLY A 184 -4.86 2.19 -4.75
CA GLY A 184 -5.72 3.23 -5.33
C GLY A 184 -6.81 2.72 -6.27
N SER A 185 -6.54 1.64 -7.02
CA SER A 185 -7.52 1.02 -7.93
C SER A 185 -8.62 0.22 -7.21
N ALA A 186 -8.56 0.09 -5.88
CA ALA A 186 -9.54 -0.69 -5.11
C ALA A 186 -10.96 -0.08 -5.14
N ASP A 187 -11.08 1.24 -5.21
CA ASP A 187 -12.37 1.93 -5.37
C ASP A 187 -12.95 1.71 -6.78
N GLU A 188 -12.11 1.87 -7.82
CA GLU A 188 -12.49 1.69 -9.23
C GLU A 188 -12.89 0.24 -9.55
N ALA A 189 -12.24 -0.74 -8.91
CA ALA A 189 -12.60 -2.14 -8.98
C ALA A 189 -13.90 -2.50 -8.24
N GLY A 190 -14.47 -1.57 -7.47
CA GLY A 190 -15.64 -1.79 -6.63
C GLY A 190 -15.39 -2.78 -5.49
N LEU A 191 -14.19 -2.76 -4.90
CA LEU A 191 -13.88 -3.55 -3.70
C LEU A 191 -14.38 -2.86 -2.43
N PRO A 192 -14.76 -3.60 -1.37
CA PRO A 192 -15.33 -3.05 -0.14
C PRO A 192 -14.47 -1.94 0.50
N ASP A 193 -15.10 -0.83 0.90
CA ASP A 193 -14.45 0.35 1.46
C ASP A 193 -14.30 0.31 2.99
N ASP A 194 -14.67 -0.80 3.63
CA ASP A 194 -14.53 -0.98 5.07
C ASP A 194 -13.04 -0.92 5.52
N PRO A 195 -12.75 -0.28 6.68
CA PRO A 195 -11.38 -0.13 7.17
C PRO A 195 -10.64 -1.46 7.35
N GLU A 196 -11.35 -2.50 7.77
CA GLU A 196 -10.85 -3.85 7.97
C GLU A 196 -10.27 -4.42 6.66
N PHE A 197 -11.07 -4.49 5.59
CA PHE A 197 -10.62 -4.96 4.28
C PHE A 197 -9.54 -4.07 3.69
N ARG A 198 -9.72 -2.74 3.72
CA ARG A 198 -8.75 -1.78 3.19
C ARG A 198 -7.39 -1.92 3.91
N SER A 199 -7.39 -2.17 5.22
CA SER A 199 -6.15 -2.41 5.98
C SER A 199 -5.48 -3.74 5.60
N ALA A 200 -6.26 -4.84 5.45
CA ALA A 200 -5.75 -6.15 5.08
C ALA A 200 -5.11 -6.14 3.67
N LEU A 201 -5.79 -5.52 2.70
CA LEU A 201 -5.30 -5.36 1.32
C LEU A 201 -3.98 -4.57 1.28
N VAL A 202 -3.95 -3.38 1.89
CA VAL A 202 -2.76 -2.50 1.89
C VAL A 202 -1.58 -3.18 2.59
N ALA A 203 -1.81 -3.84 3.73
CA ALA A 203 -0.75 -4.53 4.46
C ALA A 203 -0.15 -5.70 3.66
N TYR A 204 -0.99 -6.50 2.99
CA TYR A 204 -0.50 -7.57 2.10
C TYR A 204 0.33 -7.01 0.93
N VAL A 205 -0.21 -6.00 0.24
CA VAL A 205 0.42 -5.39 -0.94
C VAL A 205 1.78 -4.78 -0.61
N GLU A 206 1.89 -4.06 0.52
CA GLU A 206 3.17 -3.51 0.99
C GLU A 206 4.17 -4.60 1.39
N TRP A 207 3.73 -5.65 2.09
CA TRP A 207 4.58 -6.78 2.47
C TRP A 207 5.07 -7.59 1.26
N GLY A 208 4.14 -8.01 0.38
CA GLY A 208 4.42 -8.85 -0.78
C GLY A 208 5.34 -8.16 -1.79
N THR A 209 5.17 -6.85 -2.01
CA THR A 209 6.07 -6.10 -2.92
C THR A 209 7.49 -5.97 -2.39
N ARG A 210 7.71 -5.93 -1.07
CA ARG A 210 9.05 -5.97 -0.48
C ARG A 210 9.75 -7.30 -0.75
N ILE A 211 9.01 -8.40 -0.69
CA ILE A 211 9.52 -9.74 -1.04
C ILE A 211 9.79 -9.83 -2.55
N ALA A 212 8.87 -9.40 -3.40
CA ALA A 212 9.07 -9.37 -4.85
C ALA A 212 10.32 -8.56 -5.24
N ARG A 213 10.51 -7.38 -4.64
CA ARG A 213 11.72 -6.57 -4.82
C ARG A 213 12.98 -7.30 -4.35
N ALA A 214 12.97 -7.89 -3.15
CA ALA A 214 14.12 -8.63 -2.62
C ALA A 214 14.51 -9.83 -3.50
N ASN A 215 13.51 -10.59 -3.97
CA ASN A 215 13.71 -11.73 -4.86
C ASN A 215 14.20 -11.33 -6.27
N SER A 216 13.91 -10.10 -6.70
CA SER A 216 14.34 -9.62 -8.02
C SER A 216 15.79 -9.15 -8.11
N ALA A 217 16.51 -9.04 -6.98
CA ALA A 217 17.89 -8.56 -6.97
C ALA A 217 18.83 -9.52 -7.75
N PRO A 218 19.89 -9.02 -8.42
CA PRO A 218 20.75 -9.84 -9.28
C PRO A 218 21.46 -11.00 -8.58
N ASP A 219 21.65 -10.92 -7.27
CA ASP A 219 22.29 -11.89 -6.39
C ASP A 219 21.32 -12.57 -5.41
N ALA A 220 20.00 -12.41 -5.61
CA ALA A 220 18.99 -13.00 -4.75
C ALA A 220 19.00 -14.53 -4.81
N ALA A 221 19.07 -15.17 -3.63
CA ALA A 221 18.94 -16.61 -3.45
C ALA A 221 17.77 -16.96 -2.50
N PRO A 222 16.51 -16.63 -2.87
CA PRO A 222 15.34 -16.98 -2.08
C PRO A 222 15.14 -18.51 -2.05
N PRO A 223 14.48 -19.05 -1.00
CA PRO A 223 14.09 -20.46 -0.97
C PRO A 223 13.25 -20.81 -2.21
N PRO A 224 13.62 -21.82 -3.01
CA PRO A 224 12.98 -22.06 -4.31
C PRO A 224 11.61 -22.74 -4.22
N ASP A 225 11.30 -23.33 -3.07
CA ASP A 225 10.07 -24.09 -2.82
C ASP A 225 9.50 -23.72 -1.45
N LEU A 226 8.33 -23.10 -1.47
CA LEU A 226 7.53 -22.66 -0.32
C LEU A 226 6.04 -22.77 -0.71
N PRO A 227 5.10 -22.92 0.24
CA PRO A 227 3.70 -22.78 -0.08
C PRO A 227 3.36 -21.33 -0.48
N ALA A 228 2.27 -21.13 -1.23
CA ALA A 228 1.67 -19.81 -1.36
C ALA A 228 1.33 -19.27 0.05
N PRO A 229 1.66 -18.00 0.37
CA PRO A 229 1.33 -17.43 1.67
C PRO A 229 -0.19 -17.37 1.84
N ARG A 230 -0.69 -17.49 3.06
CA ARG A 230 -2.10 -17.24 3.37
C ARG A 230 -2.19 -15.97 4.20
N TRP A 231 -3.07 -15.06 3.79
CA TRP A 231 -3.22 -13.73 4.37
C TRP A 231 -4.67 -13.49 4.78
N GLY A 232 -4.87 -13.08 6.04
CA GLY A 232 -6.18 -12.85 6.63
C GLY A 232 -6.47 -11.38 6.92
N TRP A 233 -7.39 -11.16 7.86
CA TRP A 233 -7.90 -9.83 8.28
C TRP A 233 -6.90 -8.96 9.04
N GLY A 234 -5.73 -9.49 9.38
CA GLY A 234 -4.66 -8.71 10.01
C GLY A 234 -3.65 -9.61 10.73
N GLU A 235 -2.40 -9.16 10.72
CA GLU A 235 -1.28 -9.76 11.45
C GLU A 235 -0.90 -8.84 12.61
N ALA A 236 -1.24 -9.20 13.84
CA ALA A 236 -0.81 -8.50 15.05
C ALA A 236 -0.37 -9.53 16.10
N PRO A 237 0.77 -9.35 16.80
CA PRO A 237 1.23 -8.05 17.32
C PRO A 237 2.74 -7.74 17.08
N PRO A 238 3.18 -6.49 17.33
CA PRO A 238 3.76 -6.21 18.65
C PRO A 238 3.44 -4.82 19.21
N TYR A 239 2.83 -4.80 20.40
CA TYR A 239 2.91 -3.68 21.35
C TYR A 239 3.31 -4.25 22.71
N THR A 240 4.25 -3.62 23.40
CA THR A 240 4.89 -4.15 24.62
C THR A 240 4.78 -3.23 25.85
N GLY A 241 4.06 -2.11 25.74
CA GLY A 241 4.13 -0.98 26.67
C GLY A 241 4.75 0.24 26.01
#